data_AF-A0A523WP53-F1
#
_entry.id   AF-A0A523WP53-F1
#
_cell.length_a   1.000
_cell.length_b   1.000
_cell.length_c   1.000
_cell.angle_alpha   90.00
_cell.angle_beta   90.00
_cell.angle_gamma   90.00
#
_symmetry.space_group_name_H-M   'P 1'
#
loop_
_entity.id
_entity.type
_entity.pdbx_description
1 polymer ?
#
loop_
_entity_poly.entity_id
_entity_poly.type
_entity_poly.pdbx_seq_one_letter_code
_entity_poly.pdbx_strand_id
1 'polypeptide(L)'
;MQKKYDELAEQGDRPKRTYIEKYSYLIENLYKNNYNWGKISGNHPFLIQGVLFNSILCKSERDLGKIAEAIGYDPYIHYEKADKLKTAINKKLYDETEGIYYNFDLVNQRHIKRDTIFSYMPLFAGIPDKDMGKRVLDTLRTHCFCIADMDCVAIPSYDMCQVDFDGEFYWRGPVWVNINWYLAQGIRQYGETELSDWIENSLITLADRHGFHEYYDPDSGRGLGEKDFSWTAALIIDLIAPRLRNEN
;
A
#
# COMPACT_ATOMS: atom_id res chain seq x y z
N MET A 1 -10.57 17.45 -17.25
CA MET A 1 -10.42 16.49 -16.14
C MET A 1 -11.72 15.71 -15.88
N GLN A 2 -12.84 16.36 -15.56
CA GLN A 2 -14.11 15.63 -15.26
C GLN A 2 -14.56 14.69 -16.39
N LYS A 3 -14.58 15.15 -17.65
CA LYS A 3 -14.98 14.32 -18.81
C LYS A 3 -14.13 13.03 -18.94
N LYS A 4 -12.82 13.14 -18.72
CA LYS A 4 -11.89 11.99 -18.78
C LYS A 4 -12.12 11.02 -17.62
N TYR A 5 -12.42 11.55 -16.42
CA TYR A 5 -12.79 10.71 -15.28
C TYR A 5 -14.08 9.94 -15.56
N ASP A 6 -15.09 10.63 -16.12
CA ASP A 6 -16.38 10.01 -16.43
C ASP A 6 -16.23 8.91 -17.50
N GLU A 7 -15.40 9.14 -18.53
CA GLU A 7 -15.06 8.12 -19.54
C GLU A 7 -14.40 6.87 -18.92
N LEU A 8 -13.47 7.03 -17.99
CA LEU A 8 -12.84 5.89 -17.29
C LEU A 8 -13.81 5.22 -16.29
N ALA A 9 -14.70 5.99 -15.65
CA ALA A 9 -15.72 5.46 -14.75
C ALA A 9 -16.79 4.65 -15.50
N GLU A 10 -17.16 5.06 -16.72
CA GLU A 10 -18.06 4.32 -17.60
C GLU A 10 -17.44 3.00 -18.09
N GLN A 11 -16.11 2.95 -18.22
CA GLN A 11 -15.35 1.74 -18.55
C GLN A 11 -15.17 0.79 -17.36
N GLY A 12 -15.63 1.16 -16.16
CA GLY A 12 -15.46 0.35 -14.95
C GLY A 12 -14.10 0.52 -14.25
N ASP A 13 -13.25 1.41 -14.75
CA ASP A 13 -11.89 1.61 -14.24
C ASP A 13 -11.83 2.55 -13.01
N ARG A 14 -12.91 3.33 -12.78
CA ARG A 14 -12.97 4.34 -11.70
C ARG A 14 -14.22 4.24 -10.84
N PRO A 15 -14.18 4.75 -9.59
CA PRO A 15 -15.35 4.86 -8.75
C PRO A 15 -16.51 5.61 -9.42
N LYS A 16 -17.70 4.98 -9.38
CA LYS A 16 -18.95 5.58 -9.85
C LYS A 16 -19.26 6.89 -9.14
N ARG A 17 -20.11 7.72 -9.76
CA ARG A 17 -20.53 9.04 -9.24
C ARG A 17 -21.05 9.02 -7.80
N THR A 18 -21.68 7.94 -7.36
CA THR A 18 -22.16 7.76 -5.97
C THR A 18 -21.03 7.74 -4.92
N TYR A 19 -19.80 7.38 -5.32
CA TYR A 19 -18.62 7.53 -4.46
C TYR A 19 -18.14 8.99 -4.39
N ILE A 20 -18.20 9.71 -5.51
CA ILE A 20 -17.82 11.13 -5.58
C ILE A 20 -18.69 11.99 -4.64
N GLU A 21 -19.99 11.67 -4.53
CA GLU A 21 -20.89 12.35 -3.60
C GLU A 21 -20.44 12.17 -2.14
N LYS A 22 -20.03 10.95 -1.76
CA LYS A 22 -19.47 10.69 -0.43
C LYS A 22 -18.19 11.47 -0.20
N TYR A 23 -17.26 11.47 -1.16
CA TYR A 23 -16.01 12.21 -1.05
C TYR A 23 -16.24 13.72 -0.92
N SER A 24 -17.16 14.25 -1.73
CA SER A 24 -17.54 15.67 -1.70
C SER A 24 -18.17 16.05 -0.37
N TYR A 25 -19.02 15.18 0.19
CA TYR A 25 -19.60 15.38 1.51
C TYR A 25 -18.54 15.44 2.62
N LEU A 26 -17.51 14.59 2.57
CA LEU A 26 -16.40 14.65 3.53
C LEU A 26 -15.66 15.99 3.41
N ILE A 27 -15.35 16.44 2.19
CA ILE A 27 -14.69 17.74 1.95
C ILE A 27 -15.55 18.90 2.46
N GLU A 28 -16.86 18.87 2.20
CA GLU A 28 -17.81 19.88 2.68
C GLU A 28 -17.85 19.92 4.21
N ASN A 29 -17.79 18.75 4.88
CA ASN A 29 -17.73 18.67 6.33
C ASN A 29 -16.45 19.31 6.89
N LEU A 30 -15.29 19.03 6.28
CA LEU A 30 -14.02 19.66 6.66
C LEU A 30 -14.08 21.18 6.49
N TYR A 31 -14.61 21.64 5.36
CA TYR A 31 -14.77 23.07 5.04
C TYR A 31 -15.68 23.79 6.03
N LYS A 32 -16.87 23.24 6.34
CA LYS A 32 -17.81 23.81 7.32
C LYS A 32 -17.23 23.93 8.72
N ASN A 33 -16.24 23.11 9.05
CA ASN A 33 -15.51 23.16 10.32
C ASN A 33 -14.21 23.99 10.26
N ASN A 34 -13.99 24.75 9.17
CA ASN A 34 -12.79 25.55 8.93
C ASN A 34 -11.48 24.74 9.07
N TYR A 35 -11.51 23.46 8.71
CA TYR A 35 -10.38 22.54 8.88
C TYR A 35 -9.83 22.49 10.32
N ASN A 36 -10.65 22.82 11.33
CA ASN A 36 -10.24 22.80 12.72
C ASN A 36 -10.28 21.35 13.26
N TRP A 37 -9.11 20.73 13.39
CA TRP A 37 -8.99 19.34 13.81
C TRP A 37 -9.58 19.06 15.20
N GLY A 38 -9.52 20.00 16.14
CA GLY A 38 -10.15 19.83 17.46
C GLY A 38 -11.67 19.71 17.40
N LYS A 39 -12.31 20.30 16.38
CA LYS A 39 -13.75 20.15 16.12
C LYS A 39 -14.05 18.90 15.29
N ILE A 40 -13.19 18.61 14.31
CA ILE A 40 -13.40 17.52 13.34
C ILE A 40 -13.18 16.15 13.99
N SER A 41 -12.11 15.98 14.77
CA SER A 41 -11.68 14.66 15.27
C SER A 41 -12.69 13.96 16.16
N GLY A 42 -13.61 14.70 16.80
CA GLY A 42 -14.62 14.12 17.69
C GLY A 42 -15.87 13.60 16.97
N ASN A 43 -16.26 14.21 15.84
CA ASN A 43 -17.59 14.02 15.24
C ASN A 43 -17.56 13.74 13.72
N HIS A 44 -16.38 13.60 13.11
CA HIS A 44 -16.32 13.36 11.67
C HIS A 44 -16.87 11.97 11.32
N PRO A 45 -17.74 11.84 10.30
CA PRO A 45 -18.43 10.59 9.97
C PRO A 45 -17.52 9.54 9.31
N PHE A 46 -16.26 9.87 9.05
CA PHE A 46 -15.26 8.98 8.48
C PHE A 46 -13.91 9.20 9.19
N LEU A 47 -13.57 8.31 10.12
CA LEU A 47 -12.35 8.38 10.92
C LEU A 47 -11.65 7.02 10.92
N ILE A 48 -10.63 6.87 10.08
CA ILE A 48 -9.92 5.61 9.89
C ILE A 48 -8.47 5.76 10.34
N GLN A 49 -7.98 4.81 11.13
CA GLN A 49 -6.54 4.62 11.35
C GLN A 49 -6.04 3.60 10.35
N GLY A 50 -5.40 4.10 9.28
CA GLY A 50 -4.97 3.27 8.15
C GLY A 50 -3.62 2.59 8.37
N VAL A 51 -3.50 1.31 8.03
CA VAL A 51 -2.26 0.52 8.15
C VAL A 51 -1.17 1.10 7.25
N LEU A 52 -1.44 1.29 5.96
CA LEU A 52 -0.48 1.85 5.00
C LEU A 52 0.10 3.18 5.48
N PHE A 53 -0.77 4.15 5.76
CA PHE A 53 -0.33 5.51 6.10
C PHE A 53 0.55 5.53 7.36
N ASN A 54 0.12 4.83 8.42
CA ASN A 54 0.89 4.78 9.67
C ASN A 54 2.20 4.00 9.52
N SER A 55 2.24 2.96 8.68
CA SER A 55 3.47 2.20 8.39
C SER A 55 4.49 3.06 7.65
N ILE A 56 4.06 3.77 6.60
CA ILE A 56 4.94 4.68 5.86
C ILE A 56 5.41 5.84 6.73
N LEU A 57 4.54 6.40 7.59
CA LEU A 57 4.94 7.43 8.55
C LEU A 57 6.00 6.90 9.54
N CYS A 58 5.83 5.68 10.06
CA CYS A 58 6.80 5.04 10.94
C CYS A 58 8.16 4.87 10.26
N LYS A 59 8.17 4.38 9.00
CA LYS A 59 9.39 4.23 8.21
C LYS A 59 10.04 5.58 7.92
N SER A 60 9.25 6.58 7.56
CA SER A 60 9.70 7.95 7.28
C SER A 60 10.36 8.60 8.49
N GLU A 61 9.75 8.52 9.68
CA GLU A 61 10.37 9.03 10.91
C GLU A 61 11.68 8.30 11.21
N ARG A 62 11.75 6.98 11.07
CA ARG A 62 13.01 6.25 11.28
C ARG A 62 14.08 6.61 10.24
N ASP A 63 13.72 6.83 8.98
CA ASP A 63 14.68 7.26 7.95
C ASP A 63 15.12 8.71 8.14
N LEU A 64 14.23 9.61 8.58
CA LEU A 64 14.57 10.98 8.94
C LEU A 64 15.56 11.02 10.11
N GLY A 65 15.43 10.13 11.10
CA GLY A 65 16.43 9.97 12.15
C GLY A 65 17.81 9.60 11.58
N LYS A 66 17.88 8.65 10.65
CA LYS A 66 19.16 8.28 9.99
C LYS A 66 19.75 9.43 9.17
N ILE A 67 18.89 10.19 8.48
CA ILE A 67 19.33 11.38 7.75
C ILE A 67 19.90 12.40 8.73
N ALA A 68 19.20 12.71 9.82
CA ALA A 68 19.66 13.63 10.85
C ALA A 68 21.04 13.24 11.39
N GLU A 69 21.27 11.96 11.72
CA GLU A 69 22.59 11.45 12.12
C GLU A 69 23.65 11.71 11.04
N ALA A 70 23.35 11.38 9.79
CA ALA A 70 24.29 11.52 8.68
C ALA A 70 24.71 12.98 8.42
N ILE A 71 23.84 13.94 8.74
CA ILE A 71 24.11 15.38 8.60
C ILE A 71 24.46 16.09 9.92
N GLY A 72 24.67 15.34 11.01
CA GLY A 72 25.15 15.85 12.30
C GLY A 72 24.09 16.54 13.18
N TYR A 73 22.81 16.26 12.97
CA TYR A 73 21.69 16.73 13.81
C TYR A 73 21.24 15.65 14.79
N ASP A 74 20.54 16.06 15.87
CA ASP A 74 19.96 15.14 16.85
C ASP A 74 18.79 14.33 16.25
N PRO A 75 18.90 12.99 16.17
CA PRO A 75 17.86 12.14 15.60
C PRO A 75 16.78 11.75 16.62
N TYR A 76 16.96 12.05 17.91
CA TYR A 76 16.20 11.45 19.00
C TYR A 76 14.69 11.57 18.81
N ILE A 77 14.21 12.76 18.44
CA ILE A 77 12.77 13.01 18.27
C ILE A 77 12.14 12.14 17.17
N HIS A 78 12.89 11.82 16.13
CA HIS A 78 12.43 11.01 15.01
C HIS A 78 12.34 9.53 15.39
N TYR A 79 13.36 9.01 16.10
CA TYR A 79 13.33 7.65 16.62
C TYR A 79 12.25 7.45 17.68
N GLU A 80 12.07 8.42 18.59
CA GLU A 80 11.02 8.36 19.60
C GLU A 80 9.62 8.27 18.97
N LYS A 81 9.36 9.06 17.91
CA LYS A 81 8.09 9.00 17.16
C LYS A 81 7.92 7.68 16.42
N ALA A 82 8.97 7.18 15.76
CA ALA A 82 8.92 5.90 15.05
C ALA A 82 8.60 4.75 16.03
N ASP A 83 9.22 4.73 17.21
CA ASP A 83 8.96 3.69 18.21
C ASP A 83 7.55 3.81 18.79
N LYS A 84 7.04 5.02 19.05
CA LYS A 84 5.63 5.26 19.43
C LYS A 84 4.65 4.74 18.37
N LEU A 85 4.91 5.01 17.08
CA LEU A 85 4.09 4.52 15.97
C LEU A 85 4.12 3.01 15.88
N LYS A 86 5.31 2.39 15.92
CA LYS A 86 5.48 0.93 15.95
C LYS A 86 4.67 0.28 17.06
N THR A 87 4.78 0.78 18.29
CA THR A 87 4.00 0.26 19.43
C THR A 87 2.50 0.43 19.21
N ALA A 88 2.05 1.59 18.72
CA ALA A 88 0.62 1.83 18.48
C ALA A 88 0.04 0.93 17.38
N ILE A 89 0.78 0.71 16.28
CA ILE A 89 0.38 -0.13 15.15
C ILE A 89 0.27 -1.59 15.60
N ASN A 90 1.30 -2.14 16.26
CA ASN A 90 1.26 -3.51 16.78
C ASN A 90 0.15 -3.71 17.81
N LYS A 91 -0.12 -2.72 18.66
CA LYS A 91 -1.15 -2.84 19.69
C LYS A 91 -2.57 -2.76 19.12
N LYS A 92 -2.81 -1.91 18.13
CA LYS A 92 -4.18 -1.54 17.71
C LYS A 92 -4.58 -2.10 16.36
N LEU A 93 -3.65 -2.24 15.43
CA LEU A 93 -3.96 -2.61 14.04
C LEU A 93 -3.67 -4.08 13.76
N TYR A 94 -2.85 -4.75 14.57
CA TYR A 94 -2.59 -6.18 14.44
C TYR A 94 -3.75 -6.99 15.04
N ASP A 95 -4.28 -7.95 14.27
CA ASP A 95 -5.21 -8.97 14.76
C ASP A 95 -4.40 -10.23 15.11
N GLU A 96 -4.26 -10.51 16.40
CA GLU A 96 -3.50 -11.67 16.89
C GLU A 96 -4.11 -13.02 16.50
N THR A 97 -5.41 -13.08 16.22
CA THR A 97 -6.08 -14.34 15.88
C THR A 97 -5.80 -14.70 14.42
N GLU A 98 -5.91 -13.72 13.53
CA GLU A 98 -5.71 -13.91 12.09
C GLU A 98 -4.25 -13.69 11.66
N GLY A 99 -3.42 -13.10 12.51
CA GLY A 99 -1.98 -12.92 12.23
C GLY A 99 -1.69 -11.83 11.19
N ILE A 100 -2.60 -10.88 10.99
CA ILE A 100 -2.54 -9.85 9.95
C ILE A 100 -2.92 -8.47 10.52
N TYR A 101 -2.58 -7.40 9.80
CA TYR A 101 -2.97 -6.03 10.17
C TYR A 101 -4.22 -5.56 9.43
N TYR A 102 -5.11 -4.87 10.14
CA TYR A 102 -6.31 -4.24 9.59
C TYR A 102 -6.39 -2.75 9.88
N ASN A 103 -7.02 -2.01 8.97
CA ASN A 103 -7.43 -0.64 9.23
C ASN A 103 -8.43 -0.62 10.38
N PHE A 104 -8.40 0.43 11.21
CA PHE A 104 -9.33 0.56 12.34
C PHE A 104 -10.32 1.70 12.09
N ASP A 105 -11.61 1.38 12.17
CA ASP A 105 -12.70 2.35 12.11
C ASP A 105 -12.94 2.92 13.51
N LEU A 106 -12.63 4.22 13.70
CA LEU A 106 -12.84 4.92 14.96
C LEU A 106 -14.30 5.33 15.19
N VAL A 107 -15.14 5.38 14.16
CA VAL A 107 -16.56 5.68 14.33
C VAL A 107 -17.26 4.45 14.91
N ASN A 108 -17.00 3.28 14.34
CA ASN A 108 -17.63 2.02 14.74
C ASN A 108 -16.80 1.18 15.73
N GLN A 109 -15.61 1.66 16.12
CA GLN A 109 -14.69 1.01 17.06
C GLN A 109 -14.38 -0.45 16.72
N ARG A 110 -14.04 -0.72 15.46
CA ARG A 110 -13.76 -2.08 14.97
C ARG A 110 -12.70 -2.11 13.88
N HIS A 111 -12.05 -3.27 13.72
CA HIS A 111 -11.23 -3.54 12.54
C HIS A 111 -12.09 -3.63 11.28
N ILE A 112 -11.57 -3.07 10.19
CA ILE A 112 -12.08 -3.27 8.84
C ILE A 112 -11.37 -4.50 8.28
N LYS A 113 -11.99 -5.67 8.48
CA LYS A 113 -11.48 -6.95 8.00
C LYS A 113 -11.66 -7.07 6.49
N ARG A 114 -10.68 -6.56 5.76
CA ARG A 114 -10.54 -6.64 4.30
C ARG A 114 -9.09 -6.96 3.96
N ASP A 115 -8.93 -8.02 3.19
CA ASP A 115 -7.64 -8.54 2.79
C ASP A 115 -7.13 -7.74 1.59
N THR A 116 -6.22 -6.83 1.88
CA THR A 116 -5.61 -5.95 0.88
C THR A 116 -4.10 -6.01 1.02
N ILE A 117 -3.39 -5.71 -0.05
CA ILE A 117 -1.92 -5.63 -0.02
C ILE A 117 -1.41 -4.63 1.04
N PHE A 118 -2.25 -3.68 1.45
CA PHE A 118 -1.91 -2.67 2.46
C PHE A 118 -1.68 -3.25 3.86
N SER A 119 -2.23 -4.43 4.15
CA SER A 119 -2.04 -5.15 5.42
C SER A 119 -0.59 -5.57 5.66
N TYR A 120 0.21 -5.63 4.60
CA TYR A 120 1.62 -6.08 4.62
C TYR A 120 2.62 -4.92 4.69
N MET A 121 2.16 -3.68 4.59
CA MET A 121 3.02 -2.48 4.66
C MET A 121 3.81 -2.33 5.97
N PRO A 122 3.37 -2.87 7.13
CA PRO A 122 4.19 -2.89 8.33
C PRO A 122 5.54 -3.62 8.15
N LEU A 123 5.63 -4.60 7.24
CA LEU A 123 6.88 -5.29 6.92
C LEU A 123 7.91 -4.32 6.32
N PHE A 124 7.47 -3.46 5.38
CA PHE A 124 8.35 -2.42 4.81
C PHE A 124 8.94 -1.50 5.89
N ALA A 125 8.13 -1.18 6.90
CA ALA A 125 8.51 -0.31 8.00
C ALA A 125 9.33 -1.01 9.12
N GLY A 126 9.54 -2.33 9.07
CA GLY A 126 10.21 -3.08 10.14
C GLY A 126 9.44 -3.06 11.47
N ILE A 127 8.12 -2.91 11.40
CA ILE A 127 7.24 -2.80 12.57
C ILE A 127 7.12 -4.12 13.34
N PRO A 128 6.71 -5.25 12.71
CA PRO A 128 6.69 -6.52 13.41
C PRO A 128 8.12 -7.00 13.70
N ASP A 129 8.30 -7.74 14.79
CA ASP A 129 9.53 -8.51 14.99
C ASP A 129 9.58 -9.71 14.03
N LYS A 130 10.65 -10.52 14.09
CA LYS A 130 10.86 -11.62 13.15
C LYS A 130 9.73 -12.66 13.20
N ASP A 131 9.24 -13.00 14.38
CA ASP A 131 8.18 -14.02 14.54
C ASP A 131 6.83 -13.48 14.09
N MET A 132 6.47 -12.26 14.49
CA MET A 132 5.25 -11.60 14.03
C MET A 132 5.28 -11.36 12.52
N GLY A 133 6.43 -10.96 11.97
CA GLY A 133 6.60 -10.72 10.54
C GLY A 133 6.46 -11.99 9.73
N LYS A 134 6.94 -13.13 10.25
CA LYS A 134 6.70 -14.44 9.65
C LYS A 134 5.22 -14.79 9.64
N ARG A 135 4.50 -14.59 10.75
CA ARG A 135 3.05 -14.84 10.82
C ARG A 135 2.28 -14.01 9.78
N VAL A 136 2.63 -12.74 9.64
CA VAL A 136 2.03 -11.83 8.64
C VAL A 136 2.37 -12.29 7.22
N LEU A 137 3.60 -12.74 6.96
CA LEU A 137 3.98 -13.28 5.65
C LEU A 137 3.23 -14.56 5.31
N ASP A 138 3.00 -15.43 6.29
CA ASP A 138 2.27 -16.68 6.08
C ASP A 138 0.82 -16.42 5.61
N THR A 139 0.19 -15.30 6.01
CA THR A 139 -1.16 -14.93 5.51
C THR A 139 -1.16 -14.46 4.06
N LEU A 140 -0.02 -14.01 3.53
CA LEU A 140 0.12 -13.60 2.13
C LEU A 140 0.30 -14.81 1.19
N ARG A 141 0.77 -15.94 1.71
CA ARG A 141 1.09 -17.17 0.96
C ARG A 141 -0.17 -17.96 0.56
N THR A 142 -1.07 -17.30 -0.16
CA THR A 142 -2.33 -17.89 -0.65
C THR A 142 -2.41 -17.80 -2.16
N HIS A 143 -3.26 -18.64 -2.77
CA HIS A 143 -3.61 -18.48 -4.18
C HIS A 143 -4.37 -17.17 -4.42
N CYS A 144 -5.04 -16.64 -3.39
CA CYS A 144 -5.83 -15.41 -3.46
C CYS A 144 -4.98 -14.14 -3.63
N PHE A 145 -3.69 -14.19 -3.27
CA PHE A 145 -2.69 -13.16 -3.58
C PHE A 145 -1.64 -13.63 -4.60
N CYS A 146 -1.94 -14.69 -5.36
CA CYS A 146 -1.05 -15.22 -6.40
C CYS A 146 0.30 -15.78 -5.93
N ILE A 147 0.52 -15.95 -4.62
CA ILE A 147 1.83 -16.34 -4.09
C ILE A 147 2.04 -17.85 -4.09
N ALA A 148 0.98 -18.62 -3.82
CA ALA A 148 1.09 -20.07 -3.70
C ALA A 148 1.65 -20.72 -4.97
N ASP A 149 1.24 -20.21 -6.13
CA ASP A 149 1.60 -20.76 -7.44
C ASP A 149 2.58 -19.87 -8.23
N MET A 150 2.75 -18.60 -7.84
CA MET A 150 3.58 -17.58 -8.53
C MET A 150 3.30 -17.44 -10.04
N ASP A 151 2.08 -17.76 -10.47
CA ASP A 151 1.66 -17.82 -11.89
C ASP A 151 0.93 -16.55 -12.36
N CYS A 152 0.79 -15.53 -11.50
CA CYS A 152 0.21 -14.24 -11.88
C CYS A 152 1.28 -13.23 -12.29
N VAL A 153 0.81 -12.11 -12.86
CA VAL A 153 1.70 -11.04 -13.33
C VAL A 153 2.39 -10.24 -12.22
N ALA A 154 1.84 -10.21 -10.99
CA ALA A 154 2.41 -9.70 -9.73
C ALA A 154 1.34 -9.79 -8.61
N ILE A 155 1.58 -9.19 -7.43
CA ILE A 155 0.61 -9.23 -6.31
C ILE A 155 -0.53 -8.22 -6.54
N PRO A 156 -1.80 -8.66 -6.56
CA PRO A 156 -2.96 -7.78 -6.70
C PRO A 156 -3.15 -6.89 -5.47
N SER A 157 -3.80 -5.74 -5.62
CA SER A 157 -4.06 -4.83 -4.49
C SER A 157 -5.06 -5.37 -3.47
N TYR A 158 -5.82 -6.39 -3.87
CA TYR A 158 -6.95 -6.94 -3.15
C TYR A 158 -6.97 -8.46 -3.30
N ASP A 159 -7.41 -9.17 -2.26
CA ASP A 159 -7.55 -10.62 -2.29
C ASP A 159 -8.55 -11.05 -3.38
N MET A 160 -8.08 -11.86 -4.34
CA MET A 160 -8.85 -12.28 -5.51
C MET A 160 -10.03 -13.20 -5.21
N CYS A 161 -10.06 -13.79 -4.01
CA CYS A 161 -11.10 -14.70 -3.57
C CYS A 161 -12.25 -13.97 -2.86
N GLN A 162 -12.08 -12.69 -2.54
CA GLN A 162 -13.11 -11.89 -1.90
C GLN A 162 -14.17 -11.45 -2.90
N VAL A 163 -15.42 -11.40 -2.43
CA VAL A 163 -16.60 -11.04 -3.25
C VAL A 163 -16.53 -9.62 -3.84
N ASP A 164 -15.73 -8.74 -3.23
CA ASP A 164 -15.58 -7.36 -3.66
C ASP A 164 -14.27 -7.06 -4.39
N PHE A 165 -13.58 -8.13 -4.83
CA PHE A 165 -12.51 -8.08 -5.82
C PHE A 165 -13.06 -7.70 -7.20
N ASP A 166 -12.30 -6.84 -7.87
CA ASP A 166 -12.51 -6.45 -9.26
C ASP A 166 -11.15 -6.11 -9.86
N GLY A 167 -10.67 -6.98 -10.76
CA GLY A 167 -9.33 -6.92 -11.36
C GLY A 167 -9.08 -5.68 -12.22
N GLU A 168 -10.12 -4.95 -12.61
CA GLU A 168 -9.99 -3.72 -13.40
C GLU A 168 -10.29 -2.45 -12.58
N PHE A 169 -10.93 -2.58 -11.41
CA PHE A 169 -11.40 -1.43 -10.64
C PHE A 169 -10.34 -0.88 -9.67
N TYR A 170 -9.48 0.01 -10.14
CA TYR A 170 -8.62 0.87 -9.32
C TYR A 170 -7.88 0.16 -8.17
N TRP A 171 -8.26 0.37 -6.89
CA TRP A 171 -7.62 -0.29 -5.73
C TRP A 171 -8.31 -1.59 -5.26
N ARG A 172 -9.29 -2.11 -6.01
CA ARG A 172 -10.07 -3.32 -5.66
C ARG A 172 -9.57 -4.60 -6.34
N GLY A 173 -8.38 -4.60 -6.91
CA GLY A 173 -7.86 -5.78 -7.58
C GLY A 173 -6.57 -5.55 -8.35
N PRO A 174 -6.45 -4.48 -9.18
CA PRO A 174 -5.28 -4.27 -10.00
C PRO A 174 -3.93 -4.37 -9.28
N VAL A 175 -2.90 -4.72 -10.04
CA VAL A 175 -1.50 -4.65 -9.63
C VAL A 175 -1.02 -3.22 -9.68
N TRP A 176 -0.45 -2.74 -8.57
CA TRP A 176 0.16 -1.41 -8.46
C TRP A 176 1.66 -1.52 -8.20
N VAL A 177 2.45 -0.83 -9.03
CA VAL A 177 3.93 -0.89 -8.98
C VAL A 177 4.48 -0.39 -7.66
N ASN A 178 3.96 0.73 -7.15
CA ASN A 178 4.43 1.33 -5.90
C ASN A 178 4.22 0.44 -4.67
N ILE A 179 3.04 -0.17 -4.53
CA ILE A 179 2.76 -1.00 -3.37
C ILE A 179 3.45 -2.37 -3.46
N ASN A 180 3.59 -2.93 -4.67
CA ASN A 180 4.41 -4.13 -4.87
C ASN A 180 5.90 -3.84 -4.60
N TRP A 181 6.41 -2.67 -4.99
CA TRP A 181 7.76 -2.24 -4.65
C TRP A 181 7.95 -2.18 -3.12
N TYR A 182 7.02 -1.54 -2.38
CA TYR A 182 7.10 -1.53 -0.91
C TYR A 182 7.06 -2.93 -0.31
N LEU A 183 6.20 -3.80 -0.84
CA LEU A 183 6.08 -5.18 -0.39
C LEU A 183 7.40 -5.94 -0.60
N ALA A 184 7.97 -5.89 -1.81
CA ALA A 184 9.24 -6.55 -2.13
C ALA A 184 10.35 -6.11 -1.17
N GLN A 185 10.49 -4.79 -0.94
CA GLN A 185 11.48 -4.27 0.02
C GLN A 185 11.20 -4.68 1.47
N GLY A 186 9.92 -4.81 1.85
CA GLY A 186 9.52 -5.26 3.17
C GLY A 186 9.84 -6.72 3.41
N ILE A 187 9.35 -7.61 2.57
CA ILE A 187 9.50 -9.06 2.75
C ILE A 187 10.98 -9.51 2.72
N ARG A 188 11.82 -8.81 1.93
CA ARG A 188 13.27 -9.05 1.90
C ARG A 188 13.91 -8.86 3.28
N GLN A 189 13.46 -7.88 4.06
CA GLN A 189 13.95 -7.65 5.43
C GLN A 189 13.58 -8.79 6.38
N TYR A 190 12.61 -9.63 6.03
CA TYR A 190 12.17 -10.81 6.79
C TYR A 190 12.74 -12.12 6.22
N GLY A 191 13.64 -12.07 5.24
CA GLY A 191 14.34 -13.23 4.69
C GLY A 191 13.73 -13.79 3.40
N GLU A 192 12.63 -13.21 2.91
CA GLU A 192 11.93 -13.64 1.70
C GLU A 192 12.58 -13.08 0.43
N THR A 193 13.83 -13.48 0.20
CA THR A 193 14.65 -12.94 -0.91
C THR A 193 14.10 -13.38 -2.27
N GLU A 194 13.78 -14.66 -2.43
CA GLU A 194 13.28 -15.22 -3.71
C GLU A 194 11.94 -14.60 -4.12
N LEU A 195 11.00 -14.48 -3.17
CA LEU A 195 9.71 -13.84 -3.43
C LEU A 195 9.90 -12.35 -3.73
N SER A 196 10.80 -11.66 -3.04
CA SER A 196 11.12 -10.26 -3.32
C SER A 196 11.67 -10.08 -4.75
N ASP A 197 12.62 -10.92 -5.15
CA ASP A 197 13.20 -10.89 -6.49
C ASP A 197 12.15 -11.19 -7.57
N TRP A 198 11.26 -12.17 -7.32
CA TRP A 198 10.14 -12.47 -8.21
C TRP A 198 9.22 -11.25 -8.38
N ILE A 199 8.78 -10.60 -7.28
CA ILE A 199 7.93 -9.40 -7.37
C ILE A 199 8.62 -8.31 -8.21
N GLU A 200 9.88 -7.99 -7.92
CA GLU A 200 10.61 -6.95 -8.66
C GLU A 200 10.77 -7.28 -10.16
N ASN A 201 11.09 -8.54 -10.50
CA ASN A 201 11.21 -8.99 -11.88
C ASN A 201 9.87 -8.95 -12.62
N SER A 202 8.80 -9.31 -11.94
CA SER A 202 7.43 -9.23 -12.44
C SER A 202 7.02 -7.79 -12.76
N LEU A 203 7.37 -6.82 -11.89
CA LEU A 203 7.13 -5.39 -12.16
C LEU A 203 7.91 -4.87 -13.38
N ILE A 204 9.18 -5.25 -13.51
CA ILE A 204 10.00 -4.88 -14.68
C ILE A 204 9.40 -5.46 -15.95
N THR A 205 9.01 -6.74 -15.92
CA THR A 205 8.40 -7.43 -17.06
C THR A 205 7.07 -6.79 -17.48
N LEU A 206 6.23 -6.41 -16.51
CA LEU A 206 4.99 -5.69 -16.77
C LEU A 206 5.23 -4.38 -17.50
N ALA A 207 6.16 -3.56 -17.01
CA ALA A 207 6.47 -2.27 -17.62
C ALA A 207 7.11 -2.41 -19.01
N ASP A 208 7.96 -3.42 -19.22
CA ASP A 208 8.57 -3.71 -20.52
C ASP A 208 7.53 -4.15 -21.56
N ARG A 209 6.61 -5.03 -21.18
CA ARG A 209 5.60 -5.58 -22.11
C ARG A 209 4.43 -4.65 -22.37
N HIS A 210 3.98 -3.90 -21.35
CA HIS A 210 2.73 -3.14 -21.41
C HIS A 210 2.92 -1.63 -21.31
N GLY A 211 4.16 -1.14 -21.14
CA GLY A 211 4.47 0.28 -20.94
C GLY A 211 4.18 0.76 -19.52
N PHE A 212 4.39 2.05 -19.27
CA PHE A 212 4.28 2.63 -17.92
C PHE A 212 2.85 3.07 -17.59
N HIS A 213 2.06 2.16 -17.01
CA HIS A 213 0.68 2.44 -16.60
C HIS A 213 0.55 2.73 -15.11
N GLU A 214 -0.57 3.34 -14.73
CA GLU A 214 -0.94 3.63 -13.35
C GLU A 214 -1.08 2.32 -12.53
N TYR A 215 -1.75 1.32 -13.10
CA TYR A 215 -1.90 -0.04 -12.58
C TYR A 215 -2.15 -1.03 -13.72
N TYR A 216 -2.16 -2.32 -13.40
CA TYR A 216 -2.26 -3.40 -14.39
C TYR A 216 -3.30 -4.42 -13.96
N ASP A 217 -4.02 -4.98 -14.93
CA ASP A 217 -4.93 -6.10 -14.70
C ASP A 217 -4.14 -7.32 -14.19
N PRO A 218 -4.56 -7.97 -13.08
CA PRO A 218 -3.78 -9.02 -12.42
C PRO A 218 -3.73 -10.36 -13.19
N ASP A 219 -4.64 -10.58 -14.14
CA ASP A 219 -4.70 -11.80 -14.96
C ASP A 219 -3.86 -11.65 -16.23
N SER A 220 -4.17 -10.63 -17.02
CA SER A 220 -3.55 -10.42 -18.35
C SER A 220 -2.29 -9.55 -18.33
N GLY A 221 -2.06 -8.78 -17.26
CA GLY A 221 -1.00 -7.77 -17.20
C GLY A 221 -1.28 -6.52 -18.04
N ARG A 222 -2.46 -6.42 -18.67
CA ARG A 222 -2.87 -5.26 -19.46
C ARG A 222 -2.80 -3.99 -18.62
N GLY A 223 -2.17 -2.94 -19.16
CA GLY A 223 -2.14 -1.62 -18.55
C GLY A 223 -3.54 -1.01 -18.43
N LEU A 224 -3.85 -0.49 -17.24
CA LEU A 224 -5.10 0.19 -16.86
C LEU A 224 -4.81 1.61 -16.37
N GLY A 225 -5.85 2.41 -16.17
CA GLY A 225 -5.70 3.79 -15.72
C GLY A 225 -4.91 4.66 -16.70
N GLU A 226 -4.13 5.60 -16.14
CA GLU A 226 -3.32 6.52 -16.94
C GLU A 226 -2.07 5.87 -17.54
N LYS A 227 -1.76 6.23 -18.79
CA LYS A 227 -0.50 5.88 -19.47
C LYS A 227 0.60 6.90 -19.16
N ASP A 228 1.85 6.50 -19.33
CA ASP A 228 3.05 7.30 -19.09
C ASP A 228 3.14 7.78 -17.63
N PHE A 229 2.74 6.90 -16.72
CA PHE A 229 2.56 7.22 -15.32
C PHE A 229 3.91 7.37 -14.59
N SER A 230 4.13 8.54 -13.98
CA SER A 230 5.48 8.94 -13.57
C SER A 230 6.08 8.09 -12.45
N TRP A 231 5.29 7.69 -11.43
CA TRP A 231 5.85 6.84 -10.38
C TRP A 231 6.23 5.45 -10.91
N THR A 232 5.60 5.01 -11.99
CA THR A 232 5.82 3.68 -12.54
C THR A 232 7.17 3.71 -13.22
N ALA A 233 7.40 4.69 -14.10
CA ALA A 233 8.72 4.92 -14.67
C ALA A 233 9.81 5.10 -13.60
N ALA A 234 9.56 5.91 -12.56
CA ALA A 234 10.55 6.19 -11.51
C ALA A 234 10.96 4.94 -10.73
N LEU A 235 9.99 4.09 -10.35
CA LEU A 235 10.28 2.87 -9.58
C LEU A 235 10.90 1.78 -10.45
N ILE A 236 10.56 1.70 -11.73
CA ILE A 236 11.25 0.78 -12.65
C ILE A 236 12.72 1.19 -12.83
N ILE A 237 13.01 2.50 -12.92
CA ILE A 237 14.40 2.99 -12.93
C ILE A 237 15.13 2.59 -11.63
N ASP A 238 14.48 2.75 -10.47
CA ASP A 238 15.04 2.37 -9.17
C ASP A 238 15.39 0.87 -9.11
N LEU A 239 14.54 0.00 -9.65
CA LEU A 239 14.78 -1.45 -9.68
C LEU A 239 15.91 -1.85 -10.65
N ILE A 240 16.03 -1.18 -11.80
CA ILE A 240 17.00 -1.55 -12.84
C ILE A 240 18.40 -0.96 -12.58
N ALA A 241 18.48 0.26 -12.06
CA ALA A 241 19.76 0.99 -11.93
C ALA A 241 20.84 0.26 -11.09
N PRO A 242 20.53 -0.43 -9.97
CA PRO A 242 21.51 -1.23 -9.25
C PRO A 242 21.99 -2.44 -10.06
N ARG A 243 21.12 -3.07 -10.85
CA ARG A 243 21.44 -4.27 -11.63
C ARG A 243 22.44 -3.97 -12.73
N LEU A 244 22.25 -2.86 -13.45
CA LEU A 244 23.19 -2.38 -14.48
C LEU A 244 24.56 -1.98 -13.91
N ARG A 245 24.62 -1.54 -12.64
CA ARG A 245 25.88 -1.20 -11.98
C ARG A 245 26.67 -2.43 -11.53
N ASN A 246 25.99 -3.54 -11.26
CA ASN A 246 26.63 -4.79 -10.84
C ASN A 246 27.09 -5.67 -12.02
N GLU A 247 26.70 -5.32 -13.25
CA GLU A 247 27.13 -6.00 -14.49
C GLU A 247 28.43 -5.42 -15.08
N ASN A 248 28.96 -4.33 -14.51
CA ASN A 248 30.23 -3.68 -14.90
C ASN A 248 31.29 -3.84 -13.79
#